data_AF-A0A8B9Q718-F1
#
_entry.id   AF-A0A8B9Q718-F1
#
_cell.length_a   1.000
_cell.length_b   1.000
_cell.length_c   1.000
_cell.angle_alpha   90.00
_cell.angle_beta   90.00
_cell.angle_gamma   90.00
#
_symmetry.space_group_name_H-M   'P 1'
#
loop_
_entity.id
_entity.type
_entity.pdbx_description
1 polymer ?
#
loop_
_entity_poly.entity_id
_entity_poly.type
_entity_poly.pdbx_seq_one_letter_code
_entity_poly.pdbx_strand_id
1 'polypeptide(L)'
;MICLHRKKPKASASGPHGTGKGCDPFVQTQRSKLQHRRARINQQINKEMRMRAGAENLFRATSNHKVKETVALELSYVNSNLQLLKEELEELNSCMDVYQNDSESISVPMIPLGLKETKELDLLAPLKDLISEHYGEDGILFEKEIKEFMELRQAMRTPSRNEAGLELLMEYYNQLYFLDNRFFPPSKNLGVFFHWYDSLTGVPSHQRALAFEKGSVLFNIGALHTQIGARQDRASLPGVNRAIDAFQKAAGAFNYLKENFSNAPSLDMSASSLNMLVRLMIAQVQECVFEKVTLLQAQSDFLTQLQLAQEAARVEDVYSLVHQTMTQAHVKDYVPFSWTTMVHVKSEHFKALSHYFAAIALCDCPVASDAELPEHEKAFIQFHVTMPDGPSLRILLQDPEERRKLGKCMLGGRSGFTAQRCDKP
;
A
#
# COMPACT_ATOMS: atom_id res chain seq x y z
N MET A 1 -11.66 -7.80 38.17
CA MET A 1 -12.51 -7.20 37.13
C MET A 1 -11.71 -6.32 36.14
N ILE A 2 -10.41 -6.60 35.93
CA ILE A 2 -9.73 -6.43 34.65
C ILE A 2 -9.17 -7.81 34.32
N CYS A 3 -9.80 -8.47 33.36
CA CYS A 3 -9.33 -9.75 32.85
C CYS A 3 -8.93 -9.49 31.41
N LEU A 4 -7.71 -8.97 31.22
CA LEU A 4 -6.97 -9.08 29.96
C LEU A 4 -6.67 -10.57 29.77
N HIS A 5 -7.68 -11.34 29.34
CA HIS A 5 -7.50 -12.76 29.07
C HIS A 5 -6.54 -12.90 27.89
N ARG A 6 -5.26 -13.17 28.19
CA ARG A 6 -4.39 -13.93 27.30
C ARG A 6 -5.03 -15.30 27.08
N LYS A 7 -5.89 -15.44 26.07
CA LYS A 7 -6.00 -16.73 25.39
C LYS A 7 -4.65 -16.93 24.69
N LYS A 8 -3.70 -17.60 25.37
CA LYS A 8 -2.51 -18.13 24.72
C LYS A 8 -3.01 -19.12 23.65
N PRO A 9 -2.78 -18.89 22.34
CA PRO A 9 -2.88 -19.98 21.39
C PRO A 9 -1.84 -21.05 21.79
N LYS A 10 -2.20 -22.33 21.66
CA LYS A 10 -1.29 -23.45 21.93
C LYS A 10 0.00 -23.24 21.12
N ALA A 11 1.10 -22.98 21.81
CA ALA A 11 2.41 -22.84 21.21
C ALA A 11 2.86 -24.19 20.63
N SER A 12 3.01 -24.28 19.31
CA SER A 12 4.02 -25.13 18.71
C SER A 12 5.39 -24.52 19.03
N ALA A 13 6.32 -25.37 19.44
CA ALA A 13 7.62 -24.95 19.95
C ALA A 13 8.49 -24.32 18.85
N SER A 14 8.85 -23.05 19.00
CA SER A 14 9.97 -22.43 18.28
C SER A 14 10.61 -21.30 19.09
N GLY A 15 11.84 -21.54 19.58
CA GLY A 15 12.91 -20.56 19.86
C GLY A 15 12.70 -19.45 20.91
N PRO A 16 13.77 -18.99 21.60
CA PRO A 16 13.68 -17.96 22.64
C PRO A 16 13.71 -16.55 22.01
N HIS A 17 12.66 -16.17 21.29
CA HIS A 17 12.38 -14.77 21.02
C HIS A 17 11.02 -14.42 21.62
N GLY A 18 11.02 -13.59 22.66
CA GLY A 18 9.80 -13.18 23.36
C GLY A 18 8.84 -12.50 22.40
N THR A 19 7.70 -13.14 22.16
CA THR A 19 6.55 -12.56 21.46
C THR A 19 6.08 -11.33 22.25
N GLY A 20 6.19 -10.14 21.64
CA GLY A 20 5.74 -8.87 22.22
C GLY A 20 6.78 -7.74 22.34
N LYS A 21 8.04 -7.94 21.93
CA LYS A 21 9.03 -6.85 21.88
C LYS A 21 9.12 -6.26 20.47
N GLY A 22 8.99 -4.93 20.36
CA GLY A 22 9.31 -4.19 19.14
C GLY A 22 10.79 -4.32 18.77
N CYS A 23 11.17 -3.90 17.58
CA CYS A 23 12.58 -3.87 17.19
C CYS A 23 13.37 -2.91 18.09
N ASP A 24 14.57 -3.35 18.49
CA ASP A 24 15.54 -2.53 19.19
C ASP A 24 15.91 -1.31 18.31
N PRO A 25 15.65 -0.06 18.76
CA PRO A 25 16.02 1.14 18.04
C PRO A 25 17.53 1.25 17.74
N PHE A 26 18.38 0.55 18.48
CA PHE A 26 19.83 0.56 18.28
C PHE A 26 20.30 -0.43 17.21
N VAL A 27 19.48 -1.39 16.78
CA VAL A 27 19.79 -2.32 15.68
C VAL A 27 19.44 -1.65 14.34
N GLN A 28 20.43 -0.95 13.78
CA GLN A 28 20.26 -0.16 12.55
C GLN A 28 20.41 -0.98 11.26
N THR A 29 19.39 -1.77 10.93
CA THR A 29 19.18 -2.25 9.55
C THR A 29 19.02 -1.06 8.58
N GLN A 30 19.27 -1.24 7.27
CA GLN A 30 19.01 -0.16 6.30
C GLN A 30 17.56 0.34 6.34
N ARG A 31 16.60 -0.55 6.61
CA ARG A 31 15.17 -0.22 6.78
C ARG A 31 14.91 0.62 8.01
N SER A 32 15.50 0.27 9.17
CA SER A 32 15.36 1.08 10.37
C SER A 32 16.03 2.44 10.22
N LYS A 33 17.18 2.53 9.51
CA LYS A 33 17.79 3.82 9.15
C LYS A 33 16.87 4.70 8.30
N LEU A 34 16.24 4.14 7.26
CA LEU A 34 15.26 4.86 6.44
C LEU A 34 14.07 5.35 7.28
N GLN A 35 13.52 4.49 8.15
CA GLN A 35 12.43 4.87 9.05
C GLN A 35 12.86 5.98 10.03
N HIS A 36 14.06 5.90 10.62
CA HIS A 36 14.55 6.94 11.52
C HIS A 36 14.77 8.27 10.81
N ARG A 37 15.29 8.26 9.58
CA ARG A 37 15.45 9.47 8.77
C ARG A 37 14.08 10.07 8.43
N ARG A 38 13.12 9.23 8.02
CA ARG A 38 11.73 9.63 7.80
C ARG A 38 11.11 10.27 9.05
N ALA A 39 11.26 9.65 10.21
CA ALA A 39 10.76 10.19 11.47
C ALA A 39 11.35 11.56 11.81
N ARG A 40 12.65 11.75 11.55
CA ARG A 40 13.32 13.04 11.75
C ARG A 40 12.77 14.11 10.81
N ILE A 41 12.59 13.79 9.53
CA ILE A 41 12.01 14.72 8.55
C ILE A 41 10.57 15.07 8.92
N ASN A 42 9.75 14.10 9.30
CA ASN A 42 8.38 14.33 9.77
C ASN A 42 8.32 15.29 10.98
N GLN A 43 9.27 15.16 11.92
CA GLN A 43 9.39 16.07 13.06
C GLN A 43 9.75 17.49 12.62
N GLN A 44 10.67 17.63 11.65
CA GLN A 44 11.07 18.92 11.08
C GLN A 44 9.90 19.56 10.32
N ILE A 45 9.20 18.82 9.46
CA ILE A 45 8.00 19.30 8.75
C ILE A 45 6.97 19.82 9.77
N ASN A 46 6.71 19.07 10.85
CA ASN A 46 5.78 19.51 11.89
C ASN A 46 6.24 20.81 12.59
N LYS A 47 7.56 20.96 12.84
CA LYS A 47 8.11 22.20 13.39
C LYS A 47 7.88 23.37 12.44
N GLU A 48 8.25 23.22 11.17
CA GLU A 48 8.09 24.26 10.15
C GLU A 48 6.62 24.62 9.91
N MET A 49 5.71 23.63 9.86
CA MET A 49 4.26 23.87 9.74
C MET A 49 3.71 24.70 10.91
N ARG A 50 4.19 24.45 12.14
CA ARG A 50 3.80 25.25 13.31
C ARG A 50 4.36 26.67 13.24
N MET A 51 5.61 26.83 12.80
CA MET A 51 6.21 28.16 12.61
C MET A 51 5.46 28.95 11.54
N ARG A 52 5.09 28.31 10.43
CA ARG A 52 4.27 28.90 9.36
C ARG A 52 2.93 29.38 9.91
N ALA A 53 2.20 28.53 10.63
CA ALA A 53 0.90 28.90 11.19
C ALA A 53 1.02 30.07 12.19
N GLY A 54 2.07 30.07 13.03
CA GLY A 54 2.37 31.18 13.93
C GLY A 54 2.65 32.49 13.20
N ALA A 55 3.47 32.43 12.14
CA ALA A 55 3.80 33.57 11.30
C ALA A 55 2.57 34.09 10.51
N GLU A 56 1.73 33.21 9.95
CA GLU A 56 0.47 33.60 9.29
C GLU A 56 -0.48 34.31 10.26
N ASN A 57 -0.61 33.80 11.48
CA ASN A 57 -1.43 34.42 12.52
C ASN A 57 -0.88 35.80 12.92
N LEU A 58 0.44 35.93 13.12
CA LEU A 58 1.06 37.21 13.44
C LEU A 58 0.92 38.22 12.29
N PHE A 59 1.09 37.77 11.05
CA PHE A 59 0.91 38.60 9.86
C PHE A 59 -0.50 39.18 9.77
N ARG A 60 -1.52 38.35 10.08
CA ARG A 60 -2.92 38.76 10.12
C ARG A 60 -3.23 39.68 11.30
N ALA A 61 -2.61 39.45 12.46
CA ALA A 61 -2.89 40.19 13.70
C ALA A 61 -2.18 41.55 13.79
N THR A 62 -1.00 41.69 13.19
CA THR A 62 -0.22 42.93 13.27
C THR A 62 -0.72 44.01 12.31
N SER A 63 -0.73 45.26 12.73
CA SER A 63 -0.99 46.44 11.89
C SER A 63 0.29 47.20 11.53
N ASN A 64 1.43 46.84 12.14
CA ASN A 64 2.71 47.50 11.91
C ASN A 64 3.36 47.02 10.61
N HIS A 65 3.61 47.96 9.68
CA HIS A 65 4.14 47.67 8.35
C HIS A 65 5.52 46.96 8.39
N LYS A 66 6.44 47.42 9.24
CA LYS A 66 7.77 46.82 9.35
C LYS A 66 7.69 45.38 9.86
N VAL A 67 6.82 45.13 10.84
CA VAL A 67 6.58 43.78 11.37
C VAL A 67 5.97 42.89 10.29
N LYS A 68 5.03 43.41 9.48
CA LYS A 68 4.47 42.65 8.33
C LYS A 68 5.53 42.27 7.32
N GLU A 69 6.44 43.17 6.94
CA GLU A 69 7.52 42.88 6.00
C GLU A 69 8.47 41.80 6.54
N THR A 70 8.87 41.88 7.81
CA THR A 70 9.69 40.84 8.45
C THR A 70 8.96 39.50 8.47
N VAL A 71 7.69 39.47 8.86
CA VAL A 71 6.91 38.23 8.91
C VAL A 71 6.68 37.65 7.50
N ALA A 72 6.53 38.48 6.47
CA ALA A 72 6.42 38.01 5.08
C ALA A 72 7.72 37.33 4.60
N LEU A 73 8.88 37.90 4.94
CA LEU A 73 10.18 37.29 4.65
C LEU A 73 10.33 35.93 5.36
N GLU A 74 10.00 35.88 6.66
CA GLU A 74 10.02 34.64 7.44
C GLU A 74 9.06 33.59 6.87
N LEU A 75 7.85 33.98 6.45
CA LEU A 75 6.90 33.09 5.78
C LEU A 75 7.48 32.50 4.49
N SER A 76 8.17 33.30 3.69
CA SER A 76 8.86 32.83 2.49
C SER A 76 9.94 31.80 2.84
N TYR A 77 10.75 32.07 3.88
CA TYR A 77 11.80 31.16 4.34
C TYR A 77 11.24 29.83 4.86
N VAL A 78 10.21 29.87 5.71
CA VAL A 78 9.54 28.67 6.24
C VAL A 78 8.88 27.87 5.11
N ASN A 79 8.25 28.53 4.12
CA ASN A 79 7.68 27.84 2.96
C ASN A 79 8.76 27.15 2.11
N SER A 80 9.91 27.80 1.91
CA SER A 80 11.05 27.19 1.22
C SER A 80 11.59 25.96 1.97
N ASN A 81 11.75 26.05 3.30
CA ASN A 81 12.20 24.91 4.09
C ASN A 81 11.20 23.76 4.09
N LEU A 82 9.90 24.05 4.17
CA LEU A 82 8.84 23.05 4.06
C LEU A 82 8.90 22.32 2.72
N GLN A 83 9.15 23.04 1.64
CA GLN A 83 9.28 22.47 0.31
C GLN A 83 10.47 21.49 0.25
N LEU A 84 11.65 21.91 0.71
CA LEU A 84 12.85 21.06 0.76
C LEU A 84 12.65 19.80 1.60
N LEU A 85 12.03 19.91 2.77
CA LEU A 85 11.77 18.77 3.65
C LEU A 85 10.76 17.79 3.03
N LYS A 86 9.77 18.29 2.29
CA LYS A 86 8.82 17.45 1.55
C LYS A 86 9.50 16.72 0.40
N GLU A 87 10.39 17.39 -0.33
CA GLU A 87 11.20 16.77 -1.39
C GLU A 87 12.13 15.68 -0.83
N GLU A 88 12.79 15.93 0.30
CA GLU A 88 13.62 14.90 0.97
C GLU A 88 12.77 13.70 1.42
N LEU A 89 11.54 13.93 1.91
CA LEU A 89 10.62 12.85 2.26
C LEU A 89 10.17 12.07 1.03
N GLU A 90 9.91 12.75 -0.08
CA GLU A 90 9.54 12.12 -1.36
C GLU A 90 10.67 11.26 -1.92
N GLU A 91 11.93 11.72 -1.81
CA GLU A 91 13.11 10.95 -2.17
C GLU A 91 13.17 9.64 -1.37
N LEU A 92 12.96 9.70 -0.05
CA LEU A 92 12.92 8.50 0.80
C LEU A 92 11.76 7.56 0.46
N ASN A 93 10.57 8.10 0.15
CA ASN A 93 9.43 7.30 -0.29
C ASN A 93 9.66 6.66 -1.68
N SER A 94 10.60 7.21 -2.45
CA SER A 94 11.01 6.68 -3.75
C SER A 94 12.08 5.58 -3.64
N CYS A 95 12.75 5.44 -2.49
CA CYS A 95 13.72 4.36 -2.23
C CYS A 95 13.02 3.00 -2.02
N MET A 96 12.63 2.35 -3.12
CA MET A 96 11.93 1.05 -3.07
C MET A 96 12.88 -0.15 -2.87
N ASP A 97 14.15 -0.01 -3.26
CA ASP A 97 15.15 -1.10 -3.28
C ASP A 97 15.31 -1.81 -1.95
N VAL A 98 15.25 -1.05 -0.84
CA VAL A 98 15.47 -1.59 0.51
C VAL A 98 14.37 -2.59 0.91
N TYR A 99 13.23 -2.59 0.22
CA TYR A 99 12.12 -3.51 0.46
C TYR A 99 12.07 -4.67 -0.53
N GLN A 100 12.82 -4.61 -1.63
CA GLN A 100 12.81 -5.66 -2.65
C GLN A 100 13.60 -6.89 -2.17
N ASN A 101 13.44 -7.98 -2.90
CA ASN A 101 14.26 -9.17 -2.74
C ASN A 101 15.68 -8.94 -3.31
N ASP A 102 16.69 -9.54 -2.69
CA ASP A 102 18.10 -9.44 -3.11
C ASP A 102 18.46 -10.43 -4.24
N SER A 103 17.46 -11.02 -4.92
CA SER A 103 17.70 -12.00 -5.99
C SER A 103 18.30 -11.34 -7.23
N GLU A 104 19.26 -12.01 -7.87
CA GLU A 104 19.89 -11.56 -9.12
C GLU A 104 18.95 -11.61 -10.34
N SER A 105 17.77 -12.21 -10.21
CA SER A 105 16.75 -12.21 -11.25
C SER A 105 16.18 -10.81 -11.45
N ILE A 106 16.16 -10.35 -12.71
CA ILE A 106 15.54 -9.07 -13.09
C ILE A 106 14.03 -9.21 -12.85
N SER A 107 13.56 -8.72 -11.70
CA SER A 107 12.14 -8.59 -11.39
C SER A 107 11.79 -7.11 -11.33
N VAL A 108 10.63 -6.74 -11.90
CA VAL A 108 10.16 -5.36 -11.83
C VAL A 108 9.84 -5.05 -10.36
N PRO A 109 10.32 -3.93 -9.78
CA PRO A 109 10.09 -3.64 -8.37
C PRO A 109 8.60 -3.48 -8.05
N MET A 110 8.21 -3.89 -6.85
CA MET A 110 6.90 -3.60 -6.28
C MET A 110 6.96 -2.32 -5.46
N ILE A 111 5.87 -1.59 -5.39
CA ILE A 111 5.67 -0.37 -4.60
C ILE A 111 5.18 -0.76 -3.20
N PRO A 112 6.05 -0.73 -2.16
CA PRO A 112 5.64 -0.88 -0.78
C PRO A 112 5.16 0.45 -0.19
N LEU A 113 4.30 0.39 0.82
CA LEU A 113 3.94 1.54 1.63
C LEU A 113 4.83 1.65 2.86
N GLY A 114 5.19 2.89 3.19
CA GLY A 114 5.75 3.21 4.50
C GLY A 114 4.70 3.08 5.62
N LEU A 115 5.16 2.83 6.84
CA LEU A 115 4.27 2.85 8.01
C LEU A 115 4.02 4.29 8.44
N LYS A 116 2.79 4.57 8.87
CA LYS A 116 2.45 5.74 9.67
C LYS A 116 3.22 5.71 10.98
N GLU A 117 3.61 6.88 11.44
CA GLU A 117 4.34 7.05 12.69
C GLU A 117 3.44 7.71 13.74
N THR A 118 3.69 7.42 15.01
CA THR A 118 2.98 8.04 16.12
C THR A 118 3.93 8.51 17.21
N LYS A 119 3.47 9.49 17.99
CA LYS A 119 4.17 10.01 19.16
C LYS A 119 3.95 9.12 20.37
N GLU A 120 4.82 9.29 21.35
CA GLU A 120 4.59 8.77 22.70
C GLU A 120 3.30 9.36 23.25
N LEU A 121 2.57 8.54 23.99
CA LEU A 121 1.29 8.88 24.56
C LEU A 121 1.23 8.29 25.96
N ASP A 122 1.05 9.16 26.94
CA ASP A 122 0.78 8.74 28.31
C ASP A 122 -0.72 8.55 28.50
N LEU A 123 -1.12 7.32 28.82
CA LEU A 123 -2.49 6.95 29.13
C LEU A 123 -2.67 6.59 30.60
N LEU A 124 -1.60 6.66 31.41
CA LEU A 124 -1.61 6.19 32.79
C LEU A 124 -2.55 7.03 33.64
N ALA A 125 -2.32 8.34 33.72
CA ALA A 125 -3.17 9.24 34.49
C ALA A 125 -4.61 9.28 33.94
N PRO A 126 -4.86 9.50 32.63
CA PRO A 126 -6.23 9.58 32.12
C PRO A 126 -7.06 8.31 32.36
N LEU A 127 -6.47 7.11 32.25
CA LEU A 127 -7.19 5.87 32.51
C LEU A 127 -7.42 5.64 34.01
N LYS A 128 -6.45 5.95 34.88
CA LYS A 128 -6.64 5.88 36.33
C LYS A 128 -7.75 6.81 36.80
N ASP A 129 -7.74 8.06 36.33
CA ASP A 129 -8.77 9.06 36.65
C ASP A 129 -10.14 8.60 36.16
N LEU A 130 -10.23 8.05 34.94
CA LEU A 130 -11.49 7.51 34.43
C LEU A 130 -11.99 6.33 35.28
N ILE A 131 -11.11 5.43 35.73
CA ILE A 131 -11.49 4.29 36.57
C ILE A 131 -12.10 4.78 37.89
N SER A 132 -11.43 5.72 38.55
CA SER A 132 -11.90 6.25 39.82
C SER A 132 -13.18 7.06 39.69
N GLU A 133 -13.32 7.86 38.64
CA GLU A 133 -14.51 8.71 38.47
C GLU A 133 -15.72 7.93 37.92
N HIS A 134 -15.52 7.02 36.96
CA HIS A 134 -16.61 6.33 36.27
C HIS A 134 -17.02 5.01 36.95
N TYR A 135 -16.05 4.24 37.43
CA TYR A 135 -16.31 2.93 38.05
C TYR A 135 -16.27 2.98 39.58
N GLY A 136 -15.80 4.07 40.19
CA GLY A 136 -15.68 4.20 41.65
C GLY A 136 -14.61 3.29 42.25
N GLU A 137 -13.67 2.80 41.44
CA GLU A 137 -12.58 1.91 41.86
C GLU A 137 -11.25 2.68 41.99
N ASP A 138 -10.36 2.24 42.87
CA ASP A 138 -9.02 2.84 42.97
C ASP A 138 -8.19 2.52 41.72
N GLY A 139 -7.89 3.53 40.90
CA GLY A 139 -7.11 3.38 39.68
C GLY A 139 -5.70 2.82 39.90
N ILE A 140 -5.14 2.93 41.11
CA ILE A 140 -3.82 2.36 41.46
C ILE A 140 -3.83 0.83 41.30
N LEU A 141 -4.95 0.17 41.58
CA LEU A 141 -5.09 -1.29 41.47
C LEU A 141 -4.87 -1.81 40.05
N PHE A 142 -4.98 -0.95 39.05
CA PHE A 142 -4.87 -1.28 37.62
C PHE A 142 -3.63 -0.69 36.96
N GLU A 143 -2.74 -0.09 37.74
CA GLU A 143 -1.56 0.59 37.22
C GLU A 143 -0.64 -0.36 36.43
N LYS A 144 -0.55 -1.62 36.85
CA LYS A 144 0.25 -2.65 36.18
C LYS A 144 -0.31 -2.94 34.78
N GLU A 145 -1.59 -3.21 34.67
CA GLU A 145 -2.27 -3.54 33.41
C GLU A 145 -2.22 -2.35 32.42
N ILE A 146 -2.37 -1.12 32.94
CA ILE A 146 -2.25 0.09 32.11
C ILE A 146 -0.81 0.25 31.60
N LYS A 147 0.20 0.00 32.44
CA LYS A 147 1.61 0.01 32.02
C LYS A 147 1.91 -1.06 30.96
N GLU A 148 1.42 -2.28 31.13
CA GLU A 148 1.56 -3.35 30.12
C GLU A 148 0.94 -2.95 28.78
N PHE A 149 -0.25 -2.31 28.79
CA PHE A 149 -0.88 -1.79 27.57
C PHE A 149 -0.06 -0.65 26.93
N MET A 150 0.50 0.25 27.72
CA MET A 150 1.37 1.32 27.23
C MET A 150 2.68 0.79 26.65
N GLU A 151 3.27 -0.24 27.26
CA GLU A 151 4.45 -0.93 26.73
C GLU A 151 4.15 -1.59 25.38
N LEU A 152 2.99 -2.23 25.24
CA LEU A 152 2.52 -2.77 23.95
C LEU A 152 2.37 -1.67 22.89
N ARG A 153 1.78 -0.53 23.27
CA ARG A 153 1.70 0.65 22.38
C ARG A 153 3.09 1.18 22.01
N GLN A 154 4.06 1.13 22.91
CA GLN A 154 5.42 1.56 22.59
C GLN A 154 6.10 0.58 21.63
N ALA A 155 5.95 -0.72 21.87
CA ALA A 155 6.50 -1.76 21.02
C ALA A 155 5.97 -1.68 19.58
N MET A 156 4.66 -1.44 19.39
CA MET A 156 4.06 -1.39 18.05
C MET A 156 4.52 -0.21 17.20
N ARG A 157 5.17 0.82 17.78
CA ARG A 157 5.75 1.94 17.02
C ARG A 157 6.95 1.52 16.17
N THR A 158 7.61 0.43 16.55
CA THR A 158 8.78 -0.12 15.84
C THR A 158 8.58 -1.60 15.51
N PRO A 159 7.54 -1.96 14.73
CA PRO A 159 7.28 -3.36 14.43
C PRO A 159 8.36 -3.89 13.49
N SER A 160 8.71 -5.18 13.66
CA SER A 160 9.60 -5.88 12.74
C SER A 160 8.95 -6.03 11.37
N ARG A 161 9.77 -6.10 10.31
CA ARG A 161 9.28 -6.13 8.92
C ARG A 161 9.02 -7.56 8.43
N ASN A 162 8.23 -8.28 9.21
CA ASN A 162 7.88 -9.69 9.05
C ASN A 162 6.59 -10.02 9.83
N GLU A 163 6.24 -11.29 9.87
CA GLU A 163 5.06 -11.85 10.52
C GLU A 163 4.97 -11.49 12.02
N ALA A 164 6.10 -11.48 12.74
CA ALA A 164 6.12 -11.10 14.15
C ALA A 164 5.69 -9.63 14.37
N GLY A 165 5.97 -8.75 13.39
CA GLY A 165 5.50 -7.36 13.44
C GLY A 165 4.01 -7.24 13.15
N LEU A 166 3.46 -8.09 12.28
CA LEU A 166 2.02 -8.18 12.05
C LEU A 166 1.30 -8.67 13.32
N GLU A 167 1.83 -9.69 13.98
CA GLU A 167 1.30 -10.19 15.25
C GLU A 167 1.29 -9.10 16.33
N LEU A 168 2.36 -8.32 16.44
CA LEU A 168 2.46 -7.20 17.38
C LEU A 168 1.41 -6.11 17.11
N LEU A 169 1.24 -5.71 15.83
CA LEU A 169 0.24 -4.72 15.45
C LEU A 169 -1.19 -5.23 15.68
N MET A 170 -1.45 -6.50 15.37
CA MET A 170 -2.75 -7.14 15.60
C MET A 170 -3.06 -7.30 17.09
N GLU A 171 -2.06 -7.64 17.92
CA GLU A 171 -2.22 -7.70 19.38
C GLU A 171 -2.65 -6.34 19.91
N TYR A 172 -1.97 -5.26 19.53
CA TYR A 172 -2.36 -3.90 19.92
C TYR A 172 -3.75 -3.51 19.40
N TYR A 173 -4.04 -3.76 18.12
CA TYR A 173 -5.34 -3.49 17.52
C TYR A 173 -6.49 -4.18 18.27
N ASN A 174 -6.28 -5.43 18.68
CA ASN A 174 -7.26 -6.19 19.47
C ASN A 174 -7.43 -5.61 20.89
N GLN A 175 -6.36 -5.11 21.52
CA GLN A 175 -6.49 -4.42 22.81
C GLN A 175 -7.30 -3.13 22.69
N LEU A 176 -7.17 -2.38 21.59
CA LEU A 176 -7.97 -1.18 21.34
C LEU A 176 -9.47 -1.49 21.28
N TYR A 177 -9.88 -2.68 20.83
CA TYR A 177 -11.29 -3.09 20.85
C TYR A 177 -11.84 -3.14 22.29
N PHE A 178 -11.10 -3.76 23.22
CA PHE A 178 -11.51 -3.82 24.62
C PHE A 178 -11.47 -2.46 25.31
N LEU A 179 -10.51 -1.61 24.93
CA LEU A 179 -10.38 -0.26 25.45
C LEU A 179 -11.57 0.61 25.03
N ASP A 180 -11.99 0.54 23.77
CA ASP A 180 -13.12 1.32 23.24
C ASP A 180 -14.42 1.06 23.98
N ASN A 181 -14.75 -0.22 24.16
CA ASN A 181 -15.99 -0.68 24.79
C ASN A 181 -16.12 -0.30 26.27
N ARG A 182 -15.05 0.16 26.91
CA ARG A 182 -15.02 0.45 28.36
C ARG A 182 -14.66 1.90 28.68
N PHE A 183 -13.65 2.44 28.01
CA PHE A 183 -13.02 3.70 28.41
C PHE A 183 -13.35 4.87 27.49
N PHE A 184 -13.98 4.63 26.33
CA PHE A 184 -14.31 5.68 25.35
C PHE A 184 -15.82 5.80 25.08
N PRO A 185 -16.68 5.97 26.10
CA PRO A 185 -18.10 6.23 25.85
C PRO A 185 -18.28 7.60 25.16
N PRO A 186 -19.27 7.76 24.26
CA PRO A 186 -19.51 9.03 23.55
C PRO A 186 -19.73 10.25 24.46
N SER A 187 -20.16 10.02 25.71
CA SER A 187 -20.48 11.03 26.70
C SER A 187 -19.28 11.53 27.51
N LYS A 188 -18.12 10.86 27.47
CA LYS A 188 -16.96 11.21 28.31
C LYS A 188 -15.71 11.43 27.47
N ASN A 189 -15.00 12.51 27.78
CA ASN A 189 -13.77 12.88 27.10
C ASN A 189 -12.57 12.61 28.01
N LEU A 190 -11.68 11.72 27.59
CA LEU A 190 -10.44 11.41 28.31
C LEU A 190 -9.38 12.53 28.23
N GLY A 191 -9.59 13.57 27.42
CA GLY A 191 -8.62 14.65 27.22
C GLY A 191 -7.37 14.24 26.42
N VAL A 192 -7.34 13.01 25.91
CA VAL A 192 -6.21 12.44 25.17
C VAL A 192 -6.34 12.73 23.68
N PHE A 193 -5.20 13.02 23.03
CA PHE A 193 -5.09 13.18 21.58
C PHE A 193 -4.15 12.14 20.98
N PHE A 194 -4.67 11.33 20.07
CA PHE A 194 -3.89 10.41 19.26
C PHE A 194 -3.25 11.18 18.12
N HIS A 195 -1.92 11.14 18.04
CA HIS A 195 -1.13 11.87 17.05
C HIS A 195 -0.51 10.89 16.07
N TRP A 196 -0.77 11.06 14.77
CA TRP A 196 -0.20 10.24 13.72
C TRP A 196 0.35 11.09 12.58
N TYR A 197 1.40 10.60 11.94
CA TYR A 197 1.97 11.18 10.73
C TYR A 197 1.47 10.40 9.52
N ASP A 198 1.14 11.13 8.46
CA ASP A 198 0.70 10.59 7.18
C ASP A 198 1.81 9.77 6.49
N SER A 199 1.48 8.59 5.97
CA SER A 199 2.44 7.67 5.34
C SER A 199 2.84 8.05 3.90
N LEU A 200 2.24 9.07 3.31
CA LEU A 200 2.58 9.59 1.99
C LEU A 200 3.30 10.93 2.14
N THR A 201 2.71 11.85 2.89
CA THR A 201 3.13 13.27 2.96
C THR A 201 3.88 13.64 4.24
N GLY A 202 3.86 12.79 5.27
CA GLY A 202 4.47 13.09 6.56
C GLY A 202 3.73 14.16 7.39
N VAL A 203 2.59 14.67 6.89
CA VAL A 203 1.82 15.70 7.58
C VAL A 203 1.23 15.13 8.88
N PRO A 204 1.42 15.81 10.03
CA PRO A 204 0.85 15.35 11.29
C PRO A 204 -0.65 15.60 11.34
N SER A 205 -1.38 14.64 11.88
CA SER A 205 -2.80 14.73 12.18
C SER A 205 -3.06 14.27 13.61
N HIS A 206 -4.07 14.83 14.26
CA HIS A 206 -4.45 14.41 15.61
C HIS A 206 -5.96 14.43 15.80
N GLN A 207 -6.45 13.44 16.55
CA GLN A 207 -7.86 13.36 16.96
C GLN A 207 -7.97 12.74 18.35
N ARG A 208 -9.07 13.04 19.04
CA ARG A 208 -9.41 12.41 20.33
C ARG A 208 -10.09 11.06 20.18
N ALA A 209 -10.74 10.82 19.05
CA ALA A 209 -11.49 9.60 18.81
C ALA A 209 -10.54 8.39 18.73
N LEU A 210 -10.81 7.34 19.51
CA LEU A 210 -10.04 6.09 19.47
C LEU A 210 -10.10 5.42 18.09
N ALA A 211 -11.16 5.66 17.33
CA ALA A 211 -11.28 5.22 15.94
C ALA A 211 -10.08 5.67 15.07
N PHE A 212 -9.50 6.85 15.33
CA PHE A 212 -8.32 7.32 14.61
C PHE A 212 -7.05 6.50 14.94
N GLU A 213 -6.86 6.12 16.20
CA GLU A 213 -5.78 5.21 16.61
C GLU A 213 -5.97 3.83 15.95
N LYS A 214 -7.18 3.26 16.06
CA LYS A 214 -7.52 1.97 15.44
C LYS A 214 -7.27 1.97 13.94
N GLY A 215 -7.81 2.97 13.24
CA GLY A 215 -7.64 3.10 11.79
C GLY A 215 -6.18 3.24 11.38
N SER A 216 -5.39 4.01 12.13
CA SER A 216 -3.95 4.18 11.86
C SER A 216 -3.13 2.91 12.09
N VAL A 217 -3.47 2.11 13.12
CA VAL A 217 -2.85 0.80 13.34
C VAL A 217 -3.23 -0.18 12.23
N LEU A 218 -4.51 -0.19 11.81
CA LEU A 218 -4.97 -1.02 10.69
C LEU A 218 -4.30 -0.64 9.37
N PHE A 219 -4.10 0.66 9.14
CA PHE A 219 -3.30 1.14 8.01
C PHE A 219 -1.89 0.54 8.05
N ASN A 220 -1.23 0.55 9.21
CA ASN A 220 0.10 -0.02 9.36
C ASN A 220 0.14 -1.54 9.16
N ILE A 221 -0.93 -2.27 9.50
CA ILE A 221 -1.05 -3.70 9.17
C ILE A 221 -1.08 -3.89 7.65
N GLY A 222 -1.91 -3.12 6.94
CA GLY A 222 -1.95 -3.14 5.47
C GLY A 222 -0.61 -2.77 4.84
N ALA A 223 0.01 -1.69 5.30
CA ALA A 223 1.31 -1.24 4.83
C ALA A 223 2.42 -2.28 5.09
N LEU A 224 2.43 -2.94 6.25
CA LEU A 224 3.41 -3.99 6.54
C LEU A 224 3.23 -5.22 5.62
N HIS A 225 2.00 -5.60 5.29
CA HIS A 225 1.74 -6.61 4.27
C HIS A 225 2.36 -6.24 2.91
N THR A 226 2.29 -4.99 2.49
CA THR A 226 2.93 -4.55 1.23
C THR A 226 4.44 -4.72 1.23
N GLN A 227 5.09 -4.45 2.38
CA GLN A 227 6.54 -4.63 2.54
C GLN A 227 6.93 -6.11 2.53
N ILE A 228 6.12 -6.98 3.12
CA ILE A 228 6.33 -8.43 3.09
C ILE A 228 6.15 -8.96 1.67
N GLY A 229 5.15 -8.48 0.93
CA GLY A 229 4.90 -8.86 -0.47
C GLY A 229 6.03 -8.46 -1.40
N ALA A 230 6.50 -7.21 -1.31
CA ALA A 230 7.60 -6.69 -2.13
C ALA A 230 8.92 -7.45 -1.93
N ARG A 231 9.12 -8.04 -0.75
CA ARG A 231 10.33 -8.79 -0.40
C ARG A 231 10.35 -10.23 -0.90
N GLN A 232 9.23 -10.77 -1.38
CA GLN A 232 9.19 -12.17 -1.78
C GLN A 232 10.03 -12.43 -3.03
N ASP A 233 10.65 -13.61 -3.09
CA ASP A 233 11.30 -14.10 -4.30
C ASP A 233 10.28 -14.57 -5.34
N ARG A 234 9.96 -13.67 -6.28
CA ARG A 234 8.98 -13.93 -7.32
C ARG A 234 9.53 -14.72 -8.51
N ALA A 235 10.78 -15.16 -8.48
CA ALA A 235 11.28 -16.19 -9.40
C ALA A 235 10.85 -17.61 -8.98
N SER A 236 10.29 -17.76 -7.78
CA SER A 236 9.83 -19.05 -7.24
C SER A 236 8.32 -19.08 -7.07
N LEU A 237 7.69 -20.21 -7.42
CA LEU A 237 6.26 -20.45 -7.19
C LEU A 237 5.81 -20.19 -5.73
N PRO A 238 6.53 -20.65 -4.70
CA PRO A 238 6.19 -20.32 -3.32
C PRO A 238 6.26 -18.82 -3.02
N GLY A 239 7.28 -18.12 -3.52
CA GLY A 239 7.43 -16.68 -3.28
C GLY A 239 6.35 -15.85 -3.99
N VAL A 240 6.01 -16.18 -5.23
CA VAL A 240 4.88 -15.54 -5.94
C VAL A 240 3.56 -15.74 -5.20
N ASN A 241 3.27 -16.96 -4.72
CA ASN A 241 2.03 -17.20 -3.97
C ASN A 241 2.00 -16.41 -2.65
N ARG A 242 3.13 -16.28 -1.95
CA ARG A 242 3.23 -15.44 -0.74
C ARG A 242 3.06 -13.95 -1.06
N ALA A 243 3.57 -13.49 -2.20
CA ALA A 243 3.40 -12.10 -2.64
C ALA A 243 1.92 -11.79 -2.92
N ILE A 244 1.23 -12.70 -3.64
CA ILE A 244 -0.22 -12.60 -3.89
C ILE A 244 -0.99 -12.49 -2.58
N ASP A 245 -0.78 -13.43 -1.65
CA ASP A 245 -1.46 -13.44 -0.35
C ASP A 245 -1.21 -12.14 0.45
N ALA A 246 0.04 -11.65 0.46
CA ALA A 246 0.39 -10.43 1.16
C ALA A 246 -0.30 -9.19 0.55
N PHE A 247 -0.25 -9.00 -0.77
CA PHE A 247 -0.91 -7.86 -1.41
C PHE A 247 -2.44 -7.93 -1.35
N GLN A 248 -3.03 -9.12 -1.40
CA GLN A 248 -4.47 -9.31 -1.16
C GLN A 248 -4.88 -8.91 0.26
N LYS A 249 -4.10 -9.31 1.28
CA LYS A 249 -4.33 -8.89 2.67
C LYS A 249 -4.19 -7.39 2.84
N ALA A 250 -3.22 -6.76 2.19
CA ALA A 250 -3.07 -5.30 2.18
C ALA A 250 -4.28 -4.61 1.54
N ALA A 251 -4.74 -5.08 0.36
CA ALA A 251 -5.94 -4.57 -0.30
C ALA A 251 -7.17 -4.68 0.61
N GLY A 252 -7.35 -5.82 1.28
CA GLY A 252 -8.43 -6.04 2.24
C GLY A 252 -8.38 -5.08 3.42
N ALA A 253 -7.21 -4.85 4.02
CA ALA A 253 -7.04 -3.91 5.12
C ALA A 253 -7.39 -2.47 4.70
N PHE A 254 -6.92 -2.00 3.54
CA PHE A 254 -7.24 -0.66 3.05
C PHE A 254 -8.71 -0.52 2.64
N ASN A 255 -9.31 -1.56 2.07
CA ASN A 255 -10.74 -1.53 1.73
C ASN A 255 -11.61 -1.50 3.00
N TYR A 256 -11.28 -2.29 4.01
CA TYR A 256 -11.96 -2.24 5.30
C TYR A 256 -11.83 -0.86 5.95
N LEU A 257 -10.64 -0.25 5.91
CA LEU A 257 -10.40 1.09 6.40
C LEU A 257 -11.30 2.12 5.69
N LYS A 258 -11.40 2.02 4.36
CA LYS A 258 -12.24 2.88 3.51
C LYS A 258 -13.72 2.81 3.88
N GLU A 259 -14.22 1.60 4.16
CA GLU A 259 -15.63 1.35 4.46
C GLU A 259 -16.03 1.71 5.90
N ASN A 260 -15.10 1.59 6.86
CA ASN A 260 -15.42 1.67 8.29
C ASN A 260 -14.86 2.93 8.98
N PHE A 261 -13.94 3.68 8.36
CA PHE A 261 -13.24 4.83 8.98
C PHE A 261 -13.31 6.09 8.10
N SER A 262 -14.53 6.55 7.80
CA SER A 262 -14.82 7.61 6.82
C SER A 262 -14.44 9.04 7.23
N ASN A 263 -14.13 9.31 8.51
CA ASN A 263 -13.85 10.65 9.04
C ASN A 263 -12.38 10.83 9.50
N ALA A 264 -11.47 10.12 8.85
CA ALA A 264 -10.05 10.27 9.14
C ALA A 264 -9.57 11.70 8.81
N PRO A 265 -8.75 12.32 9.68
CA PRO A 265 -8.22 13.67 9.48
C PRO A 265 -7.01 13.70 8.53
N SER A 266 -6.42 12.54 8.23
CA SER A 266 -5.18 12.41 7.45
C SER A 266 -5.48 12.02 6.00
N LEU A 267 -4.67 12.54 5.09
CA LEU A 267 -4.90 12.41 3.64
C LEU A 267 -4.70 10.98 3.14
N ASP A 268 -3.70 10.27 3.68
CA ASP A 268 -3.45 8.84 3.43
C ASP A 268 -4.64 7.92 3.74
N MET A 269 -5.54 8.34 4.63
CA MET A 269 -6.76 7.63 5.00
C MET A 269 -8.03 8.24 4.40
N SER A 270 -7.91 9.20 3.47
CA SER A 270 -9.06 9.70 2.71
C SER A 270 -9.63 8.61 1.79
N ALA A 271 -10.93 8.68 1.48
CA ALA A 271 -11.59 7.69 0.63
C ALA A 271 -10.90 7.53 -0.74
N SER A 272 -10.42 8.64 -1.31
CA SER A 272 -9.72 8.66 -2.59
C SER A 272 -8.33 8.00 -2.50
N SER A 273 -7.54 8.34 -1.48
CA SER A 273 -6.24 7.72 -1.25
C SER A 273 -6.38 6.22 -1.01
N LEU A 274 -7.33 5.80 -0.18
CA LEU A 274 -7.57 4.38 0.10
C LEU A 274 -8.06 3.63 -1.14
N ASN A 275 -8.93 4.23 -1.97
CA ASN A 275 -9.32 3.63 -3.25
C ASN A 275 -8.12 3.48 -4.20
N MET A 276 -7.23 4.49 -4.26
CA MET A 276 -5.99 4.40 -5.04
C MET A 276 -5.09 3.28 -4.52
N LEU A 277 -4.88 3.19 -3.20
CA LEU A 277 -4.06 2.14 -2.59
C LEU A 277 -4.63 0.74 -2.80
N VAL A 278 -5.94 0.56 -2.67
CA VAL A 278 -6.61 -0.72 -2.99
C VAL A 278 -6.35 -1.11 -4.45
N ARG A 279 -6.54 -0.18 -5.40
CA ARG A 279 -6.28 -0.45 -6.82
C ARG A 279 -4.82 -0.81 -7.08
N LEU A 280 -3.89 -0.11 -6.45
CA LEU A 280 -2.46 -0.40 -6.55
C LEU A 280 -2.15 -1.81 -6.05
N MET A 281 -2.72 -2.23 -4.91
CA MET A 281 -2.52 -3.58 -4.39
C MET A 281 -3.09 -4.65 -5.32
N ILE A 282 -4.28 -4.42 -5.89
CA ILE A 282 -4.88 -5.34 -6.87
C ILE A 282 -4.03 -5.42 -8.15
N ALA A 283 -3.46 -4.31 -8.62
CA ALA A 283 -2.58 -4.33 -9.77
C ALA A 283 -1.31 -5.17 -9.53
N GLN A 284 -0.69 -5.03 -8.35
CA GLN A 284 0.46 -5.86 -7.96
C GLN A 284 0.10 -7.33 -7.77
N VAL A 285 -1.12 -7.65 -7.32
CA VAL A 285 -1.63 -9.03 -7.29
C VAL A 285 -1.73 -9.59 -8.71
N GLN A 286 -2.29 -8.83 -9.65
CA GLN A 286 -2.45 -9.27 -11.04
C GLN A 286 -1.09 -9.48 -11.72
N GLU A 287 -0.10 -8.63 -11.44
CA GLU A 287 1.29 -8.82 -11.89
C GLU A 287 1.88 -10.13 -11.35
N CYS A 288 1.72 -10.41 -10.05
CA CYS A 288 2.15 -11.69 -9.48
C CYS A 288 1.40 -12.90 -10.08
N VAL A 289 0.12 -12.75 -10.45
CA VAL A 289 -0.64 -13.81 -11.13
C VAL A 289 -0.07 -14.08 -12.53
N PHE A 290 0.28 -13.04 -13.28
CA PHE A 290 0.98 -13.18 -14.56
C PHE A 290 2.34 -13.89 -14.39
N GLU A 291 3.14 -13.50 -13.40
CA GLU A 291 4.41 -14.17 -13.07
C GLU A 291 4.19 -15.65 -12.72
N LYS A 292 3.15 -15.95 -11.93
CA LYS A 292 2.77 -17.33 -11.57
C LYS A 292 2.44 -18.17 -12.79
N VAL A 293 1.64 -17.63 -13.72
CA VAL A 293 1.29 -18.32 -14.97
C VAL A 293 2.56 -18.58 -15.77
N THR A 294 3.44 -17.58 -15.90
CA THR A 294 4.72 -17.70 -16.61
C THR A 294 5.60 -18.82 -16.01
N LEU A 295 5.67 -18.93 -14.68
CA LEU A 295 6.46 -19.98 -14.00
C LEU A 295 5.89 -21.40 -14.15
N LEU A 296 4.57 -21.54 -14.33
CA LEU A 296 3.92 -22.85 -14.46
C LEU A 296 4.01 -23.44 -15.86
N GLN A 297 4.49 -22.67 -16.83
CA GLN A 297 4.51 -23.08 -18.22
C GLN A 297 5.68 -24.01 -18.52
N ALA A 298 5.35 -25.19 -19.05
CA ALA A 298 6.32 -26.16 -19.54
C ALA A 298 6.40 -26.19 -21.08
N GLN A 299 5.40 -25.64 -21.79
CA GLN A 299 5.29 -25.70 -23.25
C GLN A 299 4.96 -24.32 -23.83
N SER A 300 5.34 -24.08 -25.09
CA SER A 300 5.11 -22.83 -25.82
C SER A 300 4.11 -23.04 -26.97
N ASP A 301 2.93 -23.55 -26.64
CA ASP A 301 1.84 -23.73 -27.61
C ASP A 301 0.96 -22.47 -27.75
N PHE A 302 0.07 -22.49 -28.75
CA PHE A 302 -0.78 -21.35 -29.09
C PHE A 302 -1.63 -20.87 -27.90
N LEU A 303 -2.29 -21.79 -27.20
CA LEU A 303 -3.19 -21.47 -26.10
C LEU A 303 -2.43 -20.88 -24.92
N THR A 304 -1.25 -21.43 -24.62
CA THR A 304 -0.38 -20.98 -23.54
C THR A 304 0.15 -19.57 -23.80
N GLN A 305 0.60 -19.28 -25.03
CA GLN A 305 1.04 -17.95 -25.44
C GLN A 305 -0.10 -16.93 -25.43
N LEU A 306 -1.28 -17.33 -25.90
CA LEU A 306 -2.45 -16.46 -25.87
C LEU A 306 -2.95 -16.20 -24.43
N GLN A 307 -2.84 -17.18 -23.53
CA GLN A 307 -3.13 -16.98 -22.12
C GLN A 307 -2.15 -15.98 -21.48
N LEU A 308 -0.85 -16.04 -21.78
CA LEU A 308 0.10 -15.01 -21.33
C LEU A 308 -0.26 -13.64 -21.87
N ALA A 309 -0.66 -13.57 -23.14
CA ALA A 309 -1.08 -12.33 -23.77
C ALA A 309 -2.27 -11.72 -23.01
N GLN A 310 -3.27 -12.55 -22.67
CA GLN A 310 -4.45 -12.16 -21.89
C GLN A 310 -4.09 -11.71 -20.48
N GLU A 311 -3.27 -12.47 -19.75
CA GLU A 311 -2.88 -12.11 -18.38
C GLU A 311 -2.06 -10.82 -18.35
N ALA A 312 -1.12 -10.64 -19.29
CA ALA A 312 -0.35 -9.39 -19.42
C ALA A 312 -1.27 -8.19 -19.72
N ALA A 313 -2.27 -8.38 -20.59
CA ALA A 313 -3.26 -7.35 -20.86
C ALA A 313 -4.07 -6.96 -19.62
N ARG A 314 -4.47 -7.93 -18.79
CA ARG A 314 -5.16 -7.64 -17.53
C ARG A 314 -4.28 -6.85 -16.56
N VAL A 315 -2.98 -7.14 -16.53
CA VAL A 315 -2.01 -6.36 -15.72
C VAL A 315 -1.93 -4.92 -16.22
N GLU A 316 -1.89 -4.70 -17.53
CA GLU A 316 -1.95 -3.38 -18.13
C GLU A 316 -3.22 -2.64 -17.73
N ASP A 317 -4.40 -3.24 -17.93
CA ASP A 317 -5.70 -2.63 -17.61
C ASP A 317 -5.76 -2.12 -16.16
N VAL A 318 -5.35 -2.97 -15.20
CA VAL A 318 -5.39 -2.60 -13.79
C VAL A 318 -4.38 -1.50 -13.45
N TYR A 319 -3.18 -1.50 -14.03
CA TYR A 319 -2.21 -0.40 -13.83
C TYR A 319 -2.64 0.89 -14.52
N SER A 320 -3.26 0.83 -15.69
CA SER A 320 -3.91 1.95 -16.37
C SER A 320 -4.94 2.62 -15.46
N LEU A 321 -5.78 1.84 -14.78
CA LEU A 321 -6.74 2.35 -13.80
C LEU A 321 -6.08 2.98 -12.57
N VAL A 322 -4.97 2.42 -12.09
CA VAL A 322 -4.18 3.01 -10.99
C VAL A 322 -3.60 4.35 -11.42
N HIS A 323 -2.99 4.44 -12.61
CA HIS A 323 -2.45 5.68 -13.16
C HIS A 323 -3.52 6.76 -13.29
N GLN A 324 -4.68 6.42 -13.85
CA GLN A 324 -5.83 7.32 -13.95
C GLN A 324 -6.29 7.82 -12.57
N THR A 325 -6.20 6.99 -11.54
CA THR A 325 -6.57 7.39 -10.16
C THR A 325 -5.51 8.29 -9.55
N MET A 326 -4.21 7.98 -9.72
CA MET A 326 -3.09 8.78 -9.21
C MET A 326 -3.02 10.17 -9.84
N THR A 327 -3.48 10.33 -11.09
CA THR A 327 -3.47 11.62 -11.80
C THR A 327 -4.64 12.53 -11.47
N GLN A 328 -5.63 12.08 -10.69
CA GLN A 328 -6.76 12.91 -10.26
C GLN A 328 -6.30 13.98 -9.28
N ALA A 329 -6.87 15.19 -9.39
CA ALA A 329 -6.42 16.38 -8.65
C ALA A 329 -6.35 16.19 -7.12
N HIS A 330 -7.21 15.36 -6.54
CA HIS A 330 -7.26 15.13 -5.11
C HIS A 330 -6.26 14.06 -4.60
N VAL A 331 -5.55 13.36 -5.51
CA VAL A 331 -4.52 12.36 -5.19
C VAL A 331 -3.14 12.80 -5.68
N LYS A 332 -3.08 13.43 -6.86
CA LYS A 332 -1.87 13.75 -7.61
C LYS A 332 -0.78 14.46 -6.79
N ASP A 333 -1.17 15.43 -5.96
CA ASP A 333 -0.22 16.27 -5.24
C ASP A 333 0.40 15.57 -4.01
N TYR A 334 -0.03 14.34 -3.70
CA TYR A 334 0.35 13.62 -2.48
C TYR A 334 1.00 12.27 -2.74
N VAL A 335 0.85 11.74 -3.95
CA VAL A 335 1.51 10.49 -4.37
C VAL A 335 2.89 10.83 -4.91
N PRO A 336 3.95 10.12 -4.50
CA PRO A 336 5.29 10.34 -5.04
C PRO A 336 5.30 10.22 -6.57
N PHE A 337 5.97 11.16 -7.25
CA PHE A 337 6.04 11.18 -8.71
C PHE A 337 6.63 9.88 -9.27
N SER A 338 7.59 9.29 -8.54
CA SER A 338 8.21 8.01 -8.86
C SER A 338 7.20 6.86 -8.95
N TRP A 339 6.17 6.86 -8.09
CA TRP A 339 5.13 5.83 -8.09
C TRP A 339 4.23 5.97 -9.30
N THR A 340 3.78 7.20 -9.60
CA THR A 340 2.94 7.46 -10.78
C THR A 340 3.68 7.09 -12.07
N THR A 341 4.97 7.44 -12.15
CA THR A 341 5.82 7.09 -13.29
C THR A 341 6.01 5.58 -13.41
N MET A 342 6.30 4.89 -12.31
CA MET A 342 6.47 3.44 -12.31
C MET A 342 5.20 2.70 -12.73
N VAL A 343 4.04 3.10 -12.20
CA VAL A 343 2.75 2.54 -12.60
C VAL A 343 2.50 2.75 -14.09
N HIS A 344 2.79 3.93 -14.62
CA HIS A 344 2.64 4.20 -16.05
C HIS A 344 3.57 3.34 -16.91
N VAL A 345 4.85 3.23 -16.53
CA VAL A 345 5.84 2.38 -17.21
C VAL A 345 5.41 0.91 -17.16
N LYS A 346 4.92 0.42 -16.02
CA LYS A 346 4.38 -0.95 -15.89
C LYS A 346 3.21 -1.16 -16.84
N SER A 347 2.28 -0.20 -16.92
CA SER A 347 1.16 -0.26 -17.85
C SER A 347 1.63 -0.45 -19.29
N GLU A 348 2.51 0.42 -19.79
CA GLU A 348 3.02 0.33 -21.17
C GLU A 348 3.88 -0.92 -21.39
N HIS A 349 4.63 -1.37 -20.38
CA HIS A 349 5.41 -2.60 -20.44
C HIS A 349 4.51 -3.84 -20.61
N PHE A 350 3.48 -3.98 -19.77
CA PHE A 350 2.55 -5.11 -19.84
C PHE A 350 1.67 -5.06 -21.09
N LYS A 351 1.38 -3.86 -21.61
CA LYS A 351 0.79 -3.69 -22.95
C LYS A 351 1.67 -4.30 -24.04
N ALA A 352 2.96 -3.97 -24.03
CA ALA A 352 3.92 -4.48 -24.99
C ALA A 352 4.09 -6.00 -24.85
N LEU A 353 4.14 -6.53 -23.62
CA LEU A 353 4.17 -7.98 -23.38
C LEU A 353 2.93 -8.69 -23.91
N SER A 354 1.74 -8.10 -23.72
CA SER A 354 0.50 -8.66 -24.27
C SER A 354 0.57 -8.81 -25.78
N HIS A 355 0.98 -7.75 -26.49
CA HIS A 355 1.16 -7.79 -27.95
C HIS A 355 2.26 -8.77 -28.37
N TYR A 356 3.35 -8.85 -27.61
CA TYR A 356 4.45 -9.76 -27.87
C TYR A 356 4.00 -11.23 -27.82
N PHE A 357 3.33 -11.65 -26.74
CA PHE A 357 2.86 -13.03 -26.61
C PHE A 357 1.76 -13.37 -27.63
N ALA A 358 0.87 -12.42 -27.94
CA ALA A 358 -0.11 -12.60 -29.02
C ALA A 358 0.57 -12.78 -30.38
N ALA A 359 1.65 -12.04 -30.64
CA ALA A 359 2.43 -12.17 -31.87
C ALA A 359 3.17 -13.52 -31.95
N ILE A 360 3.74 -14.00 -30.84
CA ILE A 360 4.34 -15.36 -30.77
C ILE A 360 3.28 -16.42 -31.06
N ALA A 361 2.11 -16.32 -30.40
CA ALA A 361 1.01 -17.26 -30.64
C ALA A 361 0.66 -17.33 -32.13
N LEU A 362 0.57 -16.20 -32.81
CA LEU A 362 0.21 -16.16 -34.23
C LEU A 362 1.36 -16.59 -35.16
N CYS A 363 2.58 -16.13 -34.91
CA CYS A 363 3.71 -16.28 -35.84
C CYS A 363 4.51 -17.57 -35.65
N ASP A 364 4.72 -17.99 -34.40
CA ASP A 364 5.72 -19.01 -34.05
C ASP A 364 5.08 -20.35 -33.65
N CYS A 365 3.84 -20.33 -33.15
CA CYS A 365 3.10 -21.56 -32.86
C CYS A 365 2.55 -22.20 -34.15
N PRO A 366 2.50 -23.55 -34.22
CA PRO A 366 1.98 -24.26 -35.37
C PRO A 366 0.50 -23.94 -35.62
N VAL A 367 0.09 -24.10 -36.88
CA VAL A 367 -1.32 -23.95 -37.27
C VAL A 367 -2.15 -25.03 -36.58
N ALA A 368 -3.30 -24.62 -36.04
CA ALA A 368 -4.21 -25.51 -35.35
C ALA A 368 -4.74 -26.61 -36.29
N SER A 369 -4.80 -27.84 -35.80
CA SER A 369 -5.57 -28.88 -36.50
C SER A 369 -7.07 -28.55 -36.49
N ASP A 370 -7.85 -29.16 -37.39
CA ASP A 370 -9.32 -28.95 -37.41
C ASP A 370 -10.00 -29.34 -36.08
N ALA A 371 -9.37 -30.21 -35.27
CA ALA A 371 -9.87 -30.59 -33.95
C ALA A 371 -9.59 -29.53 -32.87
N GLU A 372 -8.48 -28.80 -32.96
CA GLU A 372 -8.06 -27.76 -31.99
C GLU A 372 -8.62 -26.37 -32.33
N LEU A 373 -8.99 -26.17 -33.60
CA LEU A 373 -9.47 -24.88 -34.12
C LEU A 373 -10.61 -24.26 -33.28
N PRO A 374 -11.67 -24.99 -32.86
CA PRO A 374 -12.75 -24.39 -32.08
C PRO A 374 -12.29 -23.81 -30.74
N GLU A 375 -11.30 -24.45 -30.09
CA GLU A 375 -10.73 -23.97 -28.82
C GLU A 375 -9.87 -22.73 -29.04
N HIS A 376 -9.06 -22.74 -30.11
CA HIS A 376 -8.23 -21.60 -30.49
C HIS A 376 -9.08 -20.38 -30.87
N GLU A 377 -10.16 -20.58 -31.64
CA GLU A 377 -11.11 -19.53 -32.00
C GLU A 377 -11.75 -18.90 -30.76
N LYS A 378 -12.21 -19.75 -29.82
CA LYS A 378 -12.80 -19.27 -28.56
C LYS A 378 -11.81 -18.46 -27.73
N ALA A 379 -10.58 -18.95 -27.58
CA ALA A 379 -9.55 -18.24 -26.82
C ALA A 379 -9.18 -16.91 -27.49
N PHE A 380 -9.14 -16.87 -28.83
CA PHE A 380 -8.83 -15.68 -29.60
C PHE A 380 -9.92 -14.61 -29.51
N ILE A 381 -11.19 -15.02 -29.54
CA ILE A 381 -12.33 -14.10 -29.30
C ILE A 381 -12.24 -13.51 -27.88
N GLN A 382 -11.90 -14.33 -26.88
CA GLN A 382 -11.75 -13.85 -25.50
C GLN A 382 -10.57 -12.89 -25.32
N PHE A 383 -9.57 -12.96 -26.20
CA PHE A 383 -8.47 -12.01 -26.17
C PHE A 383 -8.89 -10.64 -26.69
N HIS A 384 -9.82 -10.53 -27.66
CA HIS A 384 -10.15 -9.26 -28.30
C HIS A 384 -11.44 -8.60 -27.77
N VAL A 385 -11.39 -7.30 -27.44
CA VAL A 385 -12.60 -6.49 -27.16
C VAL A 385 -13.43 -6.24 -28.42
N THR A 386 -12.76 -6.08 -29.56
CA THR A 386 -13.39 -5.86 -30.87
C THR A 386 -12.70 -6.75 -31.89
N MET A 387 -13.50 -7.50 -32.65
CA MET A 387 -12.95 -8.41 -33.65
C MET A 387 -12.22 -7.62 -34.74
N PRO A 388 -11.08 -8.13 -35.25
CA PRO A 388 -10.39 -7.50 -36.37
C PRO A 388 -11.31 -7.42 -37.59
N ASP A 389 -11.34 -6.25 -38.24
CA ASP A 389 -11.90 -6.15 -39.60
C ASP A 389 -11.05 -7.03 -40.53
N GLY A 390 -11.68 -7.94 -41.28
CA GLY A 390 -10.93 -8.84 -42.14
C GLY A 390 -11.61 -10.19 -42.44
N PRO A 391 -10.84 -11.20 -42.86
CA PRO A 391 -11.35 -12.53 -43.16
C PRO A 391 -11.93 -13.20 -41.91
N SER A 392 -12.74 -14.25 -42.10
CA SER A 392 -13.33 -14.99 -40.97
C SER A 392 -12.23 -15.55 -40.06
N LEU A 393 -12.54 -15.70 -38.77
CA LEU A 393 -11.59 -16.17 -37.75
C LEU A 393 -10.92 -17.50 -38.14
N ARG A 394 -11.70 -18.40 -38.74
CA ARG A 394 -11.21 -19.66 -39.31
C ARG A 394 -10.11 -19.45 -40.34
N ILE A 395 -10.33 -18.58 -41.32
CA ILE A 395 -9.33 -18.27 -42.35
C ILE A 395 -8.11 -17.63 -41.69
N LEU A 396 -8.35 -16.68 -40.78
CA LEU A 396 -7.29 -15.96 -40.09
C LEU A 396 -6.38 -16.85 -39.24
N LEU A 397 -6.94 -17.87 -38.57
CA LEU A 397 -6.17 -18.79 -37.73
C LEU A 397 -5.60 -20.00 -38.49
N GLN A 398 -6.14 -20.34 -39.67
CA GLN A 398 -5.65 -21.44 -40.51
C GLN A 398 -4.63 -21.00 -41.58
N ASP A 399 -4.68 -19.75 -42.04
CA ASP A 399 -3.75 -19.23 -43.06
C ASP A 399 -2.47 -18.67 -42.42
N PRO A 400 -1.28 -19.26 -42.67
CA PRO A 400 0.00 -18.78 -42.13
C PRO A 400 0.34 -17.34 -42.51
N GLU A 401 -0.07 -16.87 -43.68
CA GLU A 401 0.20 -15.49 -44.10
C GLU A 401 -0.67 -14.48 -43.34
N GLU A 402 -1.96 -14.78 -43.17
CA GLU A 402 -2.87 -13.93 -42.41
C GLU A 402 -2.50 -13.87 -40.92
N ARG A 403 -2.13 -15.01 -40.31
CA ARG A 403 -1.57 -15.04 -38.96
C ARG A 403 -0.35 -14.14 -38.82
N ARG A 404 0.59 -14.24 -39.76
CA ARG A 404 1.84 -13.45 -39.74
C ARG A 404 1.56 -11.96 -39.96
N LYS A 405 0.63 -11.60 -40.85
CA LYS A 405 0.19 -10.21 -41.04
C LYS A 405 -0.38 -9.66 -39.73
N LEU A 406 -1.28 -10.39 -39.09
CA LEU A 406 -1.88 -9.96 -37.83
C LEU A 406 -0.86 -9.85 -36.70
N GLY A 407 0.03 -10.84 -36.54
CA GLY A 407 1.10 -10.81 -35.53
C GLY A 407 2.03 -9.60 -35.70
N LYS A 408 2.40 -9.25 -36.93
CA LYS A 408 3.17 -8.03 -37.22
C LYS A 408 2.40 -6.75 -36.88
N CYS A 409 1.09 -6.72 -37.13
CA CYS A 409 0.24 -5.60 -36.74
C CYS A 409 0.20 -5.39 -35.22
N MET A 410 0.17 -6.48 -34.43
CA MET A 410 0.22 -6.41 -32.97
C MET A 410 1.54 -5.81 -32.47
N LEU A 411 2.68 -6.25 -33.03
CA LEU A 411 4.00 -5.71 -32.69
C LEU A 411 4.13 -4.22 -33.05
N GLY A 412 3.46 -3.76 -34.11
CA GLY A 412 3.49 -2.36 -34.54
C GLY A 412 2.60 -1.41 -33.72
N GLY A 413 1.82 -1.90 -32.75
CA GLY A 413 0.89 -1.09 -31.95
C GLY A 413 -0.22 -0.40 -32.76
N ARG A 414 -0.38 -0.77 -34.04
CA ARG A 414 -1.41 -0.21 -34.96
C ARG A 414 -2.77 -0.88 -34.80
N SER A 415 -2.83 -1.80 -33.87
CA SER A 415 -3.91 -2.72 -33.69
C SER A 415 -4.80 -2.05 -32.62
N GLY A 416 -6.00 -1.61 -32.98
CA GLY A 416 -6.97 -0.96 -32.06
C GLY A 416 -7.54 -1.92 -31.00
N PHE A 417 -6.76 -2.93 -30.61
CA PHE A 417 -7.20 -4.08 -29.83
C PHE A 417 -6.80 -3.87 -28.38
N THR A 418 -7.74 -3.41 -27.58
CA THR A 418 -7.70 -3.65 -26.14
C THR A 418 -8.11 -5.10 -25.88
N ALA A 419 -7.44 -5.75 -24.94
CA ALA A 419 -7.80 -7.11 -24.55
C ALA A 419 -9.09 -7.14 -23.72
N GLN A 420 -9.84 -8.24 -23.76
CA GLN A 420 -11.15 -8.31 -23.10
C GLN A 420 -11.01 -8.24 -21.57
N ARG A 421 -11.74 -7.30 -20.94
CA ARG A 421 -12.02 -7.34 -19.49
C ARG A 421 -12.73 -8.65 -19.17
N CYS A 422 -12.03 -9.58 -18.53
CA CYS A 422 -12.68 -10.67 -17.81
C CYS A 422 -13.21 -10.14 -16.46
N ASP A 423 -14.24 -9.30 -16.51
CA ASP A 423 -15.10 -9.09 -15.34
C ASP A 423 -16.17 -10.19 -15.37
N LYS A 424 -15.98 -11.24 -14.57
CA LYS A 424 -17.09 -12.07 -14.08
C LYS A 424 -16.89 -12.33 -12.57
N PRO A 425 -18.01 -12.35 -11.81
CA PRO A 425 -18.06 -12.05 -10.38
C PRO A 425 -17.33 -13.06 -9.48
#